data_AF-A0A7R8GZX0-F1
#
_entry.id   AF-A0A7R8GZX0-F1
#
_cell.length_a   1.000
_cell.length_b   1.000
_cell.length_c   1.000
_cell.angle_alpha   90.00
_cell.angle_beta   90.00
_cell.angle_gamma   90.00
#
_symmetry.space_group_name_H-M   'P 1'
#
loop_
_entity.id
_entity.type
_entity.pdbx_description
1 polymer ?
#
loop_
_entity_poly.entity_id
_entity_poly.type
_entity_poly.pdbx_seq_one_letter_code
_entity_poly.pdbx_strand_id
1 'polypeptide(L)'
;MIKDDNFSLSLLNELSVKYGIQTHLSHSPLPQKLEELRDYIRREIKKELKIKEGAENLRKVAKDKKSVADVNIIVKKSNSKLAELQQELQELESQILVSQGHSLNASLSDTPLSPGFQHGDEPESLSPFEQQLLHLQKQLDIECKVKIGADNMIAEYSSGKDKKLLFRGPANVFRL
;
A
#
# COMPACT_ATOMS: atom_id res chain seq x y z
N MET A 1 14.59 -18.81 8.09
CA MET A 1 13.11 -18.85 8.20
C MET A 1 12.64 -18.60 9.65
N ILE A 2 13.15 -17.57 10.35
CA ILE A 2 12.81 -17.26 11.77
C ILE A 2 12.83 -15.74 12.08
N LYS A 3 13.35 -14.87 11.18
CA LYS A 3 13.63 -13.47 11.52
C LYS A 3 12.38 -12.57 11.59
N ASP A 4 11.33 -12.88 10.83
CA ASP A 4 10.23 -11.93 10.60
C ASP A 4 9.10 -12.08 11.63
N ASP A 5 8.78 -13.32 12.04
CA ASP A 5 7.84 -13.56 13.14
C ASP A 5 8.32 -12.94 14.45
N ASN A 6 9.64 -12.89 14.67
CA ASN A 6 10.23 -12.30 15.87
C ASN A 6 9.99 -10.79 15.95
N PHE A 7 10.06 -10.09 14.82
CA PHE A 7 9.79 -8.65 14.76
C PHE A 7 8.30 -8.35 14.96
N SER A 8 7.41 -9.12 14.32
CA SER A 8 5.96 -8.97 14.50
C SER A 8 5.48 -9.33 15.89
N LEU A 9 6.08 -10.34 16.53
CA LEU A 9 5.84 -10.65 17.93
C LEU A 9 6.35 -9.55 18.86
N SER A 10 7.50 -8.95 18.55
CA SER A 10 8.05 -7.83 19.32
C SER A 10 7.13 -6.61 19.26
N LEU A 11 6.71 -6.18 18.06
CA LEU A 11 5.78 -5.05 17.91
C LEU A 11 4.43 -5.34 18.57
N LEU A 12 3.88 -6.55 18.35
CA LEU A 12 2.62 -6.96 18.96
C LEU A 12 2.71 -6.88 20.49
N ASN A 13 3.82 -7.34 21.08
CA ASN A 13 4.02 -7.29 22.52
C ASN A 13 4.19 -5.85 23.02
N GLU A 14 4.99 -5.03 22.35
CA GLU A 14 5.18 -3.62 22.70
C GLU A 14 3.85 -2.85 22.73
N LEU A 15 3.08 -2.94 21.65
CA LEU A 15 1.79 -2.26 21.52
C LEU A 15 0.73 -2.87 22.46
N SER A 16 0.76 -4.19 22.66
CA SER A 16 -0.09 -4.89 23.64
C SER A 16 0.12 -4.35 25.06
N VAL A 17 1.38 -4.19 25.48
CA VAL A 17 1.71 -3.61 26.79
C VAL A 17 1.34 -2.14 26.85
N LYS A 18 1.65 -1.36 25.81
CA LYS A 18 1.33 0.08 25.74
C LYS A 18 -0.16 0.34 25.93
N TYR A 19 -1.01 -0.47 25.31
CA TYR A 19 -2.46 -0.31 25.33
C TYR A 19 -3.18 -1.17 26.38
N GLY A 20 -2.45 -1.99 27.14
CA GLY A 20 -3.03 -2.93 28.11
C GLY A 20 -3.94 -3.98 27.45
N ILE A 21 -3.69 -4.33 26.19
CA ILE A 21 -4.48 -5.30 25.44
C ILE A 21 -3.88 -6.68 25.73
N GLN A 22 -4.68 -7.62 26.21
CA GLN A 22 -4.24 -8.97 26.57
C GLN A 22 -4.01 -9.89 25.34
N THR A 23 -3.33 -9.41 24.29
CA THR A 23 -3.09 -10.19 23.06
C THR A 23 -2.19 -11.41 23.29
N HIS A 24 -1.37 -11.40 24.35
CA HIS A 24 -0.51 -12.54 24.71
C HIS A 24 -1.29 -13.69 25.37
N LEU A 25 -2.47 -13.42 25.96
CA LEU A 25 -3.31 -14.42 26.63
C LEU A 25 -4.29 -15.14 25.68
N SER A 26 -4.54 -14.59 24.49
CA SER A 26 -5.41 -15.24 23.51
C SER A 26 -4.67 -16.37 22.78
N HIS A 27 -5.31 -17.52 22.62
CA HIS A 27 -4.81 -18.63 21.79
C HIS A 27 -4.97 -18.37 20.28
N SER A 28 -5.33 -17.15 19.87
CA SER A 28 -5.53 -16.78 18.47
C SER A 28 -4.19 -16.77 17.70
N PRO A 29 -4.21 -17.08 16.40
CA PRO A 29 -3.01 -17.04 15.57
C PRO A 29 -2.48 -15.61 15.43
N LEU A 30 -1.16 -15.47 15.25
CA LEU A 30 -0.47 -14.16 15.15
C LEU A 30 -1.14 -13.17 14.17
N PRO A 31 -1.54 -13.57 12.94
CA PRO A 31 -2.23 -12.66 12.03
C PRO A 31 -3.53 -12.08 12.58
N GLN A 32 -4.31 -12.88 13.31
CA GLN A 32 -5.55 -12.42 13.92
C GLN A 32 -5.28 -11.42 15.05
N LYS A 33 -4.22 -11.63 15.84
CA LYS A 33 -3.82 -10.69 16.90
C LYS A 33 -3.36 -9.34 16.34
N LEU A 34 -2.61 -9.36 15.24
CA LEU A 34 -2.20 -8.14 14.54
C LEU A 34 -3.42 -7.40 13.98
N GLU A 35 -4.40 -8.12 13.44
CA GLU A 35 -5.65 -7.58 12.93
C GLU A 35 -6.51 -6.95 14.06
N GLU A 36 -6.66 -7.63 15.19
CA GLU A 36 -7.35 -7.09 16.38
C GLU A 36 -6.72 -5.80 16.90
N LEU A 37 -5.37 -5.76 16.93
CA LEU A 37 -4.62 -4.58 17.32
C LEU A 37 -4.77 -3.43 16.31
N ARG A 38 -4.77 -3.73 15.00
CA ARG A 38 -5.01 -2.77 13.92
C ARG A 38 -6.37 -2.11 14.08
N ASP A 39 -7.40 -2.91 14.31
CA ASP A 39 -8.76 -2.40 14.53
C ASP A 39 -8.91 -1.65 15.86
N TYR A 40 -8.13 -2.01 16.89
CA TYR A 40 -8.03 -1.23 18.11
C TYR A 40 -7.48 0.17 17.84
N ILE A 41 -6.31 0.27 17.19
CA ILE A 41 -5.66 1.56 16.90
C ILE A 41 -6.57 2.43 16.02
N ARG A 42 -7.22 1.85 15.00
CA ARG A 42 -8.22 2.56 14.17
C ARG A 42 -9.39 3.11 14.97
N ARG A 43 -9.88 2.37 15.98
CA ARG A 43 -10.93 2.86 16.89
C ARG A 43 -10.43 3.99 17.76
N GLU A 44 -9.20 3.91 18.29
CA GLU A 44 -8.61 4.99 19.08
C GLU A 44 -8.39 6.26 18.24
N ILE A 45 -7.95 6.16 16.99
CA ILE A 45 -7.86 7.31 16.07
C ILE A 45 -9.23 7.97 15.91
N LYS A 46 -10.30 7.19 15.69
CA LYS A 46 -11.67 7.74 15.58
C LYS A 46 -12.12 8.45 16.86
N LYS A 47 -11.81 7.90 18.04
CA LYS A 47 -12.14 8.54 19.32
C LYS A 47 -11.35 9.83 19.48
N GLU A 48 -10.06 9.81 19.20
CA GLU A 48 -9.17 10.96 19.34
C GLU A 48 -9.55 12.10 18.37
N LEU A 49 -9.95 11.77 17.14
CA LEU A 49 -10.51 12.75 16.19
C LEU A 49 -11.76 13.44 16.73
N LYS A 50 -12.67 12.69 17.37
CA LYS A 50 -13.86 13.28 18.02
C LYS A 50 -13.50 14.19 19.19
N ILE A 51 -12.49 13.83 19.98
CA ILE A 51 -11.98 14.68 21.06
C ILE A 51 -11.40 15.97 20.49
N LYS A 52 -10.57 15.88 19.43
CA LYS A 52 -10.02 17.04 18.73
C LYS A 52 -11.11 17.94 18.19
N GLU A 53 -12.12 17.39 17.52
CA GLU A 53 -13.25 18.16 17.00
C GLU A 53 -14.03 18.85 18.12
N GLY A 54 -14.30 18.14 19.22
CA GLY A 54 -14.94 18.70 20.41
C GLY A 54 -14.12 19.85 21.02
N ALA A 55 -12.81 19.67 21.17
CA ALA A 55 -11.90 20.70 21.68
C ALA A 55 -11.83 21.92 20.74
N GLU A 56 -11.82 21.70 19.43
CA GLU A 56 -11.87 22.77 18.43
C GLU A 56 -13.19 23.55 18.48
N ASN A 57 -14.31 22.87 18.69
CA ASN A 57 -15.59 23.53 18.89
C ASN A 57 -15.64 24.32 20.20
N LEU A 58 -15.07 23.78 21.29
CA LEU A 58 -14.90 24.50 22.55
C LEU A 58 -14.01 25.74 22.38
N ARG A 59 -12.95 25.66 21.56
CA ARG A 59 -12.04 26.77 21.28
C ARG A 59 -12.76 27.96 20.65
N LYS A 60 -13.74 27.70 19.77
CA LYS A 60 -14.54 28.74 19.11
C LYS A 60 -15.43 29.52 20.07
N VAL A 61 -15.89 28.88 21.14
CA VAL A 61 -16.83 29.48 22.11
C VAL A 61 -16.15 29.98 23.39
N ALA A 62 -14.93 29.53 23.68
CA ALA A 62 -14.12 30.00 24.79
C ALA A 62 -13.73 31.48 24.60
N LYS A 63 -13.97 32.31 25.62
CA LYS A 63 -13.71 33.76 25.57
C LYS A 63 -12.67 34.20 26.60
N ASP A 64 -12.56 33.48 27.71
CA ASP A 64 -11.59 33.79 28.75
C ASP A 64 -10.20 33.22 28.41
N LYS A 65 -9.16 33.98 28.76
CA LYS A 65 -7.76 33.64 28.44
C LYS A 65 -7.35 32.27 28.99
N LYS A 66 -7.87 31.88 30.15
CA LYS A 66 -7.54 30.62 30.80
C LYS A 66 -8.14 29.43 30.05
N SER A 67 -9.43 29.45 29.77
CA SER A 67 -10.11 28.43 28.96
C SER A 67 -9.50 28.29 27.57
N VAL A 68 -9.14 29.41 26.91
CA VAL A 68 -8.48 29.34 25.60
C VAL A 68 -7.13 28.63 25.70
N ALA A 69 -6.34 28.91 26.75
CA ALA A 69 -5.06 28.23 26.98
C ALA A 69 -5.25 26.74 27.25
N ASP A 70 -6.19 26.36 28.13
CA ASP A 70 -6.48 24.98 28.47
C ASP A 70 -6.96 24.18 27.24
N VAL A 71 -7.85 24.75 26.44
CA VAL A 71 -8.33 24.13 25.19
C VAL A 71 -7.18 23.97 24.18
N ASN A 72 -6.29 24.96 24.05
CA ASN A 72 -5.12 24.82 23.16
C ASN A 72 -4.18 23.69 23.60
N ILE A 73 -4.02 23.46 24.91
CA ILE A 73 -3.26 22.33 25.42
C ILE A 73 -3.93 21.01 25.03
N ILE A 74 -5.26 20.91 25.14
CA ILE A 74 -6.02 19.72 24.75
C ILE A 74 -5.85 19.45 23.24
N VAL A 75 -6.04 20.46 22.39
CA VAL A 75 -5.86 20.33 20.94
C VAL A 75 -4.44 19.89 20.60
N LYS A 76 -3.41 20.47 21.24
CA LYS A 76 -2.02 20.08 21.03
C LYS A 76 -1.76 18.63 21.42
N LYS A 77 -2.22 18.20 22.61
CA LYS A 77 -2.08 16.82 23.07
C LYS A 77 -2.80 15.83 22.14
N SER A 78 -4.01 16.18 21.71
CA SER A 78 -4.79 15.33 20.79
C SER A 78 -4.12 15.18 19.43
N ASN A 79 -3.54 16.25 18.89
CA ASN A 79 -2.73 16.18 17.66
C ASN A 79 -1.50 15.28 17.80
N SER A 80 -0.75 15.40 18.91
CA SER A 80 0.40 14.53 19.18
C SER A 80 -0.01 13.06 19.27
N LYS A 81 -1.08 12.76 20.02
CA LYS A 81 -1.60 11.39 20.14
C LYS A 81 -2.10 10.83 18.80
N LEU A 82 -2.73 11.65 17.96
CA LEU A 82 -3.12 11.24 16.61
C LEU A 82 -1.91 10.88 15.74
N ALA A 83 -0.84 11.67 15.80
CA ALA A 83 0.37 11.40 15.04
C ALA A 83 1.01 10.07 15.47
N GLU A 84 1.12 9.83 16.79
CA GLU A 84 1.62 8.56 17.33
C GLU A 84 0.76 7.37 16.89
N LEU A 85 -0.56 7.46 17.04
CA LEU A 85 -1.48 6.38 16.64
C LEU A 85 -1.40 6.10 15.13
N GLN A 86 -1.23 7.13 14.30
CA GLN A 86 -1.07 6.98 12.85
C GLN A 86 0.25 6.29 12.49
N GLN A 87 1.34 6.66 13.16
CA GLN A 87 2.63 6.03 12.97
C GLN A 87 2.59 4.54 13.32
N GLU A 88 2.03 4.20 14.48
CA GLU A 88 1.91 2.80 14.91
C GLU A 88 1.00 1.98 13.99
N LEU A 89 -0.10 2.57 13.51
CA LEU A 89 -0.97 1.92 12.54
C LEU A 89 -0.21 1.61 11.24
N GLN A 90 0.58 2.58 10.75
CA GLN A 90 1.39 2.42 9.55
C GLN A 90 2.47 1.34 9.73
N GLU A 91 3.13 1.31 10.88
CA GLU A 91 4.13 0.30 11.21
C GLU A 91 3.51 -1.11 11.25
N LEU A 92 2.33 -1.24 11.89
CA LEU A 92 1.60 -2.49 11.96
C LEU A 92 1.13 -2.96 10.58
N GLU A 93 0.59 -2.06 9.76
CA GLU A 93 0.14 -2.36 8.38
C GLU A 93 1.32 -2.75 7.47
N SER A 94 2.48 -2.10 7.64
CA SER A 94 3.71 -2.48 6.92
C SER A 94 4.14 -3.90 7.27
N GLN A 95 4.12 -4.27 8.55
CA GLN A 95 4.49 -5.61 8.97
C GLN A 95 3.52 -6.67 8.45
N ILE A 96 2.21 -6.41 8.51
CA ILE A 96 1.19 -7.33 7.95
C ILE A 96 1.45 -7.56 6.45
N LEU A 97 1.72 -6.50 5.69
CA LEU A 97 2.01 -6.59 4.25
C LEU A 97 3.26 -7.43 3.98
N VAL A 98 4.34 -7.24 4.75
CA VAL A 98 5.58 -8.01 4.63
C VAL A 98 5.35 -9.49 4.95
N SER A 99 4.64 -9.81 6.04
CA SER A 99 4.31 -11.19 6.40
C SER A 99 3.41 -11.87 5.36
N GLN A 100 2.47 -11.14 4.76
CA GLN A 100 1.56 -11.68 3.75
C GLN A 100 2.23 -11.84 2.38
N GLY A 101 3.09 -10.90 1.98
CA GLY A 101 3.89 -10.98 0.74
C GLY A 101 4.86 -12.17 0.74
N HIS A 102 5.42 -12.54 1.88
CA HIS A 102 6.27 -13.74 2.01
C HIS A 102 5.47 -15.04 1.88
N SER A 103 4.21 -15.07 2.36
CA SER A 103 3.33 -16.24 2.22
C SER A 103 2.93 -16.53 0.76
N LEU A 104 2.83 -15.50 -0.08
CA LEU A 104 2.51 -15.66 -1.51
C LEU A 104 3.72 -16.12 -2.34
N ASN A 105 4.94 -15.71 -1.96
CA ASN A 105 6.16 -16.15 -2.63
C ASN A 105 6.62 -17.57 -2.23
N ALA A 106 6.22 -18.06 -1.06
CA ALA A 106 6.47 -19.45 -0.65
C ALA A 106 5.63 -20.49 -1.42
N SER A 107 4.58 -20.06 -2.14
CA SER A 107 3.72 -20.95 -2.93
C SER A 107 4.13 -21.03 -4.42
N LEU A 108 5.13 -20.27 -4.86
CA LEU A 108 5.58 -20.25 -6.26
C LEU A 108 6.95 -20.92 -6.49
N SER A 109 7.59 -21.45 -5.44
CA SER A 109 8.90 -22.12 -5.54
C SER A 109 8.87 -23.57 -6.01
N ASP A 110 7.73 -24.10 -6.45
CA ASP A 110 7.63 -25.43 -7.09
C ASP A 110 7.11 -25.33 -8.54
N THR A 111 7.83 -24.60 -9.39
CA THR A 111 7.72 -24.83 -10.85
C THR A 111 9.09 -24.88 -11.49
N PRO A 112 9.52 -26.03 -12.07
CA PRO A 112 10.83 -26.18 -12.64
C PRO A 112 10.86 -25.63 -14.08
N LEU A 113 11.94 -24.91 -14.39
CA LEU A 113 12.53 -24.65 -15.72
C LEU A 113 11.95 -23.52 -16.58
N SER A 114 12.76 -22.47 -16.77
CA SER A 114 13.26 -22.11 -18.10
C SER A 114 14.57 -21.29 -18.01
N PRO A 115 15.66 -21.69 -18.70
CA PRO A 115 16.95 -21.00 -18.67
C PRO A 115 16.99 -19.87 -19.71
N GLY A 116 17.31 -18.64 -19.31
CA GLY A 116 17.50 -17.58 -20.28
C GLY A 116 17.84 -16.22 -19.70
N PHE A 117 19.15 -15.93 -19.73
CA PHE A 117 19.78 -14.61 -19.78
C PHE A 117 20.00 -13.86 -18.45
N GLN A 118 21.30 -13.74 -18.16
CA GLN A 118 21.90 -12.99 -17.08
C GLN A 118 22.11 -11.52 -17.47
N HIS A 119 22.30 -10.71 -16.42
CA HIS A 119 22.99 -9.42 -16.33
C HIS A 119 22.22 -8.12 -16.63
N GLY A 120 22.17 -7.27 -15.60
CA GLY A 120 21.86 -5.84 -15.68
C GLY A 120 21.47 -5.23 -14.33
N ASP A 121 22.44 -5.04 -13.44
CA ASP A 121 22.46 -4.08 -12.32
C ASP A 121 21.19 -3.96 -11.44
N GLU A 122 20.98 -4.92 -10.52
CA GLU A 122 20.14 -4.67 -9.34
C GLU A 122 21.06 -4.15 -8.22
N PRO A 123 20.82 -2.95 -7.66
CA PRO A 123 21.47 -2.57 -6.42
C PRO A 123 20.91 -3.49 -5.34
N GLU A 124 21.71 -4.46 -4.91
CA GLU A 124 21.40 -5.56 -3.98
C GLU A 124 21.13 -5.09 -2.54
N SER A 125 20.55 -3.90 -2.37
CA SER A 125 20.24 -3.27 -1.08
C SER A 125 18.97 -2.41 -1.15
N LEU A 126 18.00 -2.75 -2.00
CA LEU A 126 16.68 -2.14 -1.95
C LEU A 126 15.77 -2.94 -1.02
N SER A 127 15.14 -2.24 -0.08
CA SER A 127 14.15 -2.83 0.81
C SER A 127 12.98 -3.44 0.01
N PRO A 128 12.26 -4.44 0.55
CA PRO A 128 11.13 -5.06 -0.14
C PRO A 128 10.06 -4.05 -0.60
N PHE A 129 9.90 -2.97 0.16
CA PHE A 129 9.04 -1.85 -0.20
C PHE A 129 9.54 -1.09 -1.43
N GLU A 130 10.84 -0.83 -1.52
CA GLU A 130 11.45 -0.18 -2.69
C GLU A 130 11.39 -1.07 -3.94
N GLN A 131 11.51 -2.39 -3.78
CA GLN A 131 11.33 -3.33 -4.89
C GLN A 131 9.89 -3.34 -5.40
N GLN A 132 8.90 -3.32 -4.49
CA GLN A 132 7.49 -3.21 -4.87
C GLN A 132 7.18 -1.88 -5.54
N LEU A 133 7.73 -0.78 -5.02
CA LEU A 133 7.60 0.55 -5.61
C LEU A 133 8.20 0.59 -7.03
N LEU A 134 9.38 0.00 -7.20
CA LEU A 134 10.08 -0.09 -8.49
C LEU A 134 9.32 -0.98 -9.48
N HIS A 135 8.72 -2.08 -9.03
CA HIS A 135 7.87 -2.93 -9.85
C HIS A 135 6.62 -2.17 -10.33
N LEU A 136 5.92 -1.49 -9.42
CA LEU A 136 4.76 -0.66 -9.76
C LEU A 136 5.14 0.46 -10.74
N GLN A 137 6.30 1.09 -10.53
CA GLN A 137 6.82 2.12 -11.43
C GLN A 137 7.12 1.56 -12.83
N LYS A 138 7.72 0.37 -12.92
CA LYS A 138 7.95 -0.34 -14.20
C LYS A 138 6.64 -0.70 -14.89
N GLN A 139 5.65 -1.18 -14.14
CA GLN A 139 4.33 -1.51 -14.66
C GLN A 139 3.63 -0.27 -15.25
N LEU A 140 3.68 0.86 -14.53
CA LEU A 140 3.15 2.13 -15.03
C LEU A 140 3.87 2.62 -16.29
N ASP A 141 5.19 2.46 -16.37
CA ASP A 141 5.96 2.82 -17.57
C ASP A 141 5.54 1.97 -18.79
N ILE A 142 5.32 0.67 -18.59
CA ILE A 142 4.81 -0.23 -19.63
C ILE A 142 3.41 0.21 -20.08
N GLU A 143 2.49 0.45 -19.15
CA GLU A 143 1.13 0.89 -19.47
C GLU A 143 1.15 2.24 -20.20
N CYS A 144 2.03 3.16 -19.81
CA CYS A 144 2.20 4.44 -20.48
C CYS A 144 2.72 4.27 -21.90
N LYS A 145 3.73 3.40 -22.11
CA LYS A 145 4.25 3.07 -23.45
C LYS A 145 3.22 2.41 -24.34
N VAL A 146 2.43 1.48 -23.79
CA VAL A 146 1.32 0.82 -24.51
C VAL A 146 0.27 1.86 -24.90
N LYS A 147 -0.10 2.76 -23.97
CA LYS A 147 -1.03 3.85 -24.25
C LYS A 147 -0.53 4.77 -25.36
N ILE A 148 0.72 5.24 -25.27
CA ILE A 148 1.33 6.09 -26.31
C ILE A 148 1.39 5.36 -27.66
N GLY A 149 1.71 4.06 -27.66
CA GLY A 149 1.67 3.23 -28.87
C GLY A 149 0.27 3.16 -29.48
N ALA A 150 -0.77 2.99 -28.66
CA ALA A 150 -2.15 2.99 -29.11
C ALA A 150 -2.59 4.37 -29.64
N ASP A 151 -2.22 5.45 -28.96
CA ASP A 151 -2.50 6.83 -29.40
C ASP A 151 -1.81 7.13 -30.74
N ASN A 152 -0.57 6.65 -30.95
CA ASN A 152 0.14 6.77 -32.22
C ASN A 152 -0.53 5.99 -33.36
N MET A 153 -0.96 4.76 -33.10
CA MET A 153 -1.73 3.97 -34.08
C MET A 153 -3.01 4.71 -34.47
N ILE A 154 -3.77 5.23 -33.51
CA ILE A 154 -5.01 5.98 -33.77
C ILE A 154 -4.72 7.26 -34.56
N ALA A 155 -3.64 7.98 -34.24
CA ALA A 155 -3.25 9.20 -34.93
C ALA A 155 -2.87 8.94 -36.40
N GLU A 156 -2.20 7.84 -36.69
CA GLU A 156 -1.83 7.43 -38.06
C GLU A 156 -3.07 7.21 -38.94
N TYR A 157 -4.12 6.59 -38.39
CA TYR A 157 -5.41 6.43 -39.08
C TYR A 157 -6.28 7.69 -39.08
N SER A 158 -6.05 8.64 -38.16
CA SER A 158 -6.84 9.87 -38.05
C SER A 158 -6.29 11.04 -38.87
N SER A 159 -5.00 11.01 -39.26
CA SER A 159 -4.32 12.11 -39.96
C SER A 159 -4.25 11.95 -41.50
N GLY A 160 -4.97 11.00 -42.09
CA GLY A 160 -4.99 10.77 -43.55
C GLY A 160 -6.39 10.85 -44.13
N LYS A 161 -6.75 12.02 -44.70
CA LYS A 161 -7.87 12.11 -45.64
C LYS A 161 -7.52 11.32 -46.91
N ASP A 162 -8.52 10.57 -47.41
CA ASP A 162 -8.78 10.19 -48.81
C ASP A 162 -8.24 8.89 -49.45
N LYS A 163 -9.23 8.14 -49.98
CA LYS A 163 -9.34 7.52 -51.33
C LYS A 163 -8.65 6.17 -51.64
N LYS A 164 -9.52 5.17 -51.88
CA LYS A 164 -9.42 4.06 -52.85
C LYS A 164 -8.00 3.63 -53.25
N LEU A 165 -7.55 2.49 -52.72
CA LEU A 165 -6.64 1.59 -53.46
C LEU A 165 -7.36 0.27 -53.71
N LEU A 166 -7.70 0.09 -54.99
CA LEU A 166 -8.35 -1.05 -55.61
C LEU A 166 -7.31 -2.13 -55.98
N PHE A 167 -7.76 -3.39 -55.91
CA PHE A 167 -7.56 -4.44 -56.94
C PHE A 167 -6.19 -5.15 -57.08
N ARG A 168 -6.11 -6.41 -56.60
CA ARG A 168 -6.03 -7.63 -57.44
C ARG A 168 -5.91 -8.88 -56.54
N GLY A 169 -7.00 -9.64 -56.41
CA GLY A 169 -6.92 -11.03 -55.97
C GLY A 169 -6.42 -11.90 -57.14
N PRO A 170 -5.57 -12.91 -56.90
CA PRO A 170 -4.96 -13.71 -57.96
C PRO A 170 -5.99 -14.55 -58.73
N ALA A 171 -5.80 -14.59 -60.04
CA ALA A 171 -6.52 -15.46 -60.97
C ALA A 171 -5.85 -16.85 -61.04
N ASN A 172 -6.70 -17.88 -61.21
CA ASN A 172 -6.41 -19.30 -61.51
C ASN A 172 -5.67 -20.09 -60.39
N VAL A 173 -6.02 -21.34 -60.07
CA VAL A 173 -6.40 -22.45 -60.95
C VAL A 173 -7.33 -23.41 -60.20
N PHE A 174 -8.56 -23.63 -60.69
CA PHE A 174 -9.24 -24.93 -60.58
C PHE A 174 -10.17 -25.04 -61.79
N ARG A 175 -9.75 -25.83 -62.78
CA ARG A 175 -10.61 -26.36 -63.84
C ARG A 175 -10.40 -27.88 -63.83
N LEU A 176 -11.51 -28.62 -63.79
CA LEU A 176 -11.59 -30.02 -64.17
C LEU A 176 -11.13 -30.20 -65.62
#